data_AF-A0A653SDG2-F1
#
_entry.id   AF-A0A653SDG2-F1
#
_cell.length_a   1.000
_cell.length_b   1.000
_cell.length_c   1.000
_cell.angle_alpha   90.00
_cell.angle_beta   90.00
_cell.angle_gamma   90.00
#
_symmetry.space_group_name_H-M   'P 1'
#
loop_
_entity.id
_entity.type
_entity.pdbx_description
1 polymer ?
#
loop_
_entity_poly.entity_id
_entity_poly.type
_entity_poly.pdbx_seq_one_letter_code
_entity_poly.pdbx_strand_id
1 'polypeptide(L)'
;MTMTPQHAARRRMYRRRRWIVGIVAVIVLALIAAAAFAVITYVDANNGIRRSSIAGVTGPKQNTGESNILIMGLDSRVDVNGKPFPQAIYDQIHAEDASVGGYNTNVLMLIHIPANGGKAVGISIPRDDYVDFPDAPGGVEKGKIKEAYGDAMNASLQGLSDKGVPEADAYQQARTAARQSTIKTVSEFLGGVRIDHFVEVTMAAFYEVAEAVQPITVCLNHATADTFSGADFPAGVQQLNAAQSMAFVRQRRDTTSSDFELTDLDRTRRQQAFIVSLAVKLRQASTFTDFGKLQKLIDVAKKDVAMDDDLDLLSFAQQAQSLAGGNISFVTLPIDHFDTVDGQDVNIVDVDAIRAQVHDLLNPPTATPTASPTPSASGSGSPSSGSGSSGSSGSTPAPHPVYTDSSTPLQSGNVPCVN
;
A
#
# COMPACT_ATOMS: atom_id res chain seq x y z
N MET A 1 -44.46 -39.39 -56.34
CA MET A 1 -44.75 -38.13 -55.61
C MET A 1 -43.45 -37.37 -55.41
N THR A 2 -43.20 -36.36 -56.25
CA THR A 2 -42.01 -35.49 -56.21
C THR A 2 -42.31 -34.27 -55.33
N MET A 3 -41.61 -34.13 -54.20
CA MET A 3 -41.73 -32.94 -53.34
C MET A 3 -41.21 -31.70 -54.06
N THR A 4 -42.00 -30.63 -54.08
CA THR A 4 -41.64 -29.34 -54.70
C THR A 4 -40.57 -28.57 -53.90
N PRO A 5 -39.66 -27.85 -54.57
CA PRO A 5 -38.47 -27.23 -53.96
C PRO A 5 -38.75 -26.07 -52.98
N GLN A 6 -39.97 -25.49 -52.97
CA GLN A 6 -40.34 -24.40 -52.06
C GLN A 6 -40.51 -24.84 -50.59
N HIS A 7 -40.89 -26.09 -50.31
CA HIS A 7 -41.04 -26.57 -48.93
C HIS A 7 -39.69 -26.87 -48.24
N ALA A 8 -38.65 -27.20 -49.02
CA ALA A 8 -37.30 -27.44 -48.51
C ALA A 8 -36.62 -26.14 -48.03
N ALA A 9 -36.85 -25.02 -48.72
CA ALA A 9 -36.31 -23.70 -48.35
C ALA A 9 -36.91 -23.16 -47.04
N ARG A 10 -38.23 -23.27 -46.86
CA ARG A 10 -38.92 -22.89 -45.61
C ARG A 10 -38.46 -23.73 -44.40
N ARG A 11 -38.27 -25.05 -44.56
CA ARG A 11 -37.75 -25.92 -43.48
C ARG A 11 -36.30 -25.61 -43.09
N ARG A 12 -35.44 -25.21 -44.05
CA ARG A 12 -34.05 -24.78 -43.78
C ARG A 12 -34.00 -23.44 -43.03
N MET A 13 -34.87 -22.48 -43.37
CA MET A 13 -35.01 -21.21 -42.63
C MET A 13 -35.49 -21.43 -41.19
N TYR A 14 -36.50 -22.29 -40.97
CA TYR A 14 -36.98 -22.62 -39.62
C TYR A 14 -35.93 -23.35 -38.78
N ARG A 15 -35.14 -24.24 -39.38
CA ARG A 15 -34.00 -24.88 -38.70
C ARG A 15 -32.92 -23.86 -38.34
N ARG A 16 -32.50 -22.98 -39.26
CA ARG A 16 -31.54 -21.90 -38.98
C ARG A 16 -32.03 -20.97 -37.86
N ARG A 17 -33.31 -20.58 -37.87
CA ARG A 17 -33.90 -19.74 -36.81
C ARG A 17 -33.91 -20.44 -35.45
N ARG A 18 -34.22 -21.74 -35.38
CA ARG A 18 -34.14 -22.53 -34.14
C ARG A 18 -32.70 -22.66 -33.62
N TRP A 19 -31.72 -22.83 -34.51
CA TRP A 19 -30.30 -22.84 -34.14
C TRP A 19 -29.83 -21.49 -33.61
N ILE A 20 -30.20 -20.39 -34.26
CA ILE A 20 -29.85 -19.03 -33.80
C ILE A 20 -30.51 -18.74 -32.45
N VAL A 21 -31.80 -19.07 -32.27
CA VAL A 21 -32.50 -18.89 -30.99
C VAL A 21 -31.86 -19.75 -29.89
N GLY A 22 -31.44 -20.98 -30.20
CA GLY A 22 -30.71 -21.83 -29.26
C GLY A 22 -29.36 -21.24 -28.84
N ILE A 23 -28.58 -20.72 -29.78
CA ILE A 23 -27.29 -20.06 -29.50
C ILE A 23 -27.50 -18.81 -28.64
N VAL A 24 -28.47 -17.96 -28.98
CA VAL A 24 -28.80 -16.76 -28.20
C VAL A 24 -29.25 -17.13 -26.79
N ALA A 25 -30.08 -18.17 -26.63
CA ALA A 25 -30.50 -18.63 -25.30
C ALA A 25 -29.32 -19.14 -24.45
N VAL A 26 -28.38 -19.87 -25.04
CA VAL A 26 -27.15 -20.32 -24.35
C VAL A 26 -26.29 -19.13 -23.95
N ILE A 27 -26.11 -18.15 -24.82
CA ILE A 27 -25.35 -16.92 -24.50
C ILE A 27 -26.03 -16.16 -23.36
N VAL A 28 -27.34 -15.96 -23.42
CA VAL A 28 -28.09 -15.27 -22.36
C VAL A 28 -28.00 -16.02 -21.03
N LEU A 29 -28.14 -17.35 -21.03
CA LEU A 29 -27.96 -18.16 -19.82
C LEU A 29 -26.53 -18.08 -19.27
N ALA A 30 -25.52 -18.07 -20.14
CA ALA A 30 -24.13 -17.89 -19.73
C ALA A 30 -23.89 -16.50 -19.12
N LEU A 31 -24.48 -15.44 -19.69
CA LEU A 31 -24.41 -14.08 -19.14
C LEU A 31 -25.13 -13.96 -17.80
N ILE A 32 -26.29 -14.58 -17.64
CA ILE A 32 -27.03 -14.60 -16.35
C ILE A 32 -26.23 -15.39 -15.31
N ALA A 33 -25.68 -16.55 -15.67
CA ALA A 33 -24.83 -17.33 -14.77
C ALA A 33 -23.58 -16.55 -14.36
N ALA A 34 -22.93 -15.86 -15.30
CA ALA A 34 -21.78 -15.00 -15.01
C ALA A 34 -22.16 -13.81 -14.10
N ALA A 35 -23.31 -13.17 -14.33
CA ALA A 35 -23.81 -12.08 -13.50
C ALA A 35 -24.17 -12.56 -12.08
N ALA A 36 -24.90 -13.67 -11.96
CA ALA A 36 -25.22 -14.28 -10.67
C ALA A 36 -23.94 -14.68 -9.91
N PHE A 37 -22.97 -15.25 -10.63
CA PHE A 37 -21.67 -15.60 -10.08
C PHE A 37 -20.89 -14.36 -9.58
N ALA A 38 -20.86 -13.28 -10.35
CA ALA A 38 -20.26 -12.00 -9.96
C ALA A 38 -20.94 -11.41 -8.71
N VAL A 39 -22.27 -11.50 -8.61
CA VAL A 39 -23.01 -11.06 -7.43
C VAL A 39 -22.68 -11.93 -6.21
N ILE A 40 -22.64 -13.26 -6.35
CA ILE A 40 -22.32 -14.16 -5.24
C ILE A 40 -20.90 -13.93 -4.72
N THR A 41 -19.92 -13.81 -5.62
CA THR A 41 -18.52 -13.53 -5.25
C THR A 41 -18.37 -12.17 -4.59
N TYR A 42 -19.06 -11.13 -5.10
CA TYR A 42 -19.09 -9.81 -4.47
C TYR A 42 -19.68 -9.87 -3.05
N VAL A 43 -20.82 -10.53 -2.88
CA VAL A 43 -21.49 -10.65 -1.56
C VAL A 43 -20.64 -11.46 -0.59
N ASP A 44 -20.01 -12.56 -1.03
CA ASP A 44 -19.12 -13.37 -0.19
C ASP A 44 -17.88 -12.58 0.25
N ALA A 45 -17.27 -11.82 -0.67
CA ALA A 45 -16.15 -10.94 -0.33
C ALA A 45 -16.59 -9.86 0.68
N ASN A 46 -17.71 -9.18 0.41
CA ASN A 46 -18.19 -8.09 1.26
C ASN A 46 -18.56 -8.55 2.68
N ASN A 47 -19.15 -9.74 2.79
CA ASN A 47 -19.55 -10.30 4.08
C ASN A 47 -18.40 -10.97 4.84
N GLY A 48 -17.35 -11.39 4.13
CA GLY A 48 -16.24 -12.13 4.70
C GLY A 48 -15.08 -11.27 5.18
N ILE A 49 -14.90 -10.07 4.61
CA ILE A 49 -13.83 -9.15 5.00
C ILE A 49 -14.16 -8.51 6.34
N ARG A 50 -13.15 -8.38 7.21
CA ARG A 50 -13.31 -7.76 8.52
C ARG A 50 -13.62 -6.27 8.36
N ARG A 51 -14.76 -5.85 8.90
CA ARG A 51 -15.18 -4.45 8.99
C ARG A 51 -14.96 -3.89 10.39
N SER A 52 -14.62 -2.61 10.50
CA SER A 52 -14.40 -1.93 11.77
C SER A 52 -14.65 -0.42 11.62
N SER A 53 -15.35 0.18 12.58
CA SER A 53 -15.74 1.58 12.51
C SER A 53 -14.56 2.55 12.60
N ILE A 54 -14.59 3.59 11.78
CA ILE A 54 -13.73 4.77 11.95
C ILE A 54 -14.35 5.72 12.98
N ALA A 55 -13.55 6.22 13.92
CA ALA A 55 -13.96 7.25 14.87
C ALA A 55 -12.84 8.28 15.07
N GLY A 56 -13.17 9.41 15.69
CA GLY A 56 -12.17 10.42 16.07
C GLY A 56 -11.67 11.31 14.93
N VAL A 57 -12.28 11.25 13.74
CA VAL A 57 -11.83 12.04 12.59
C VAL A 57 -12.33 13.48 12.67
N THR A 58 -11.42 14.39 13.01
CA THR A 58 -11.65 15.81 13.26
C THR A 58 -11.13 16.65 12.09
N GLY A 59 -11.72 16.48 10.90
CA GLY A 59 -11.36 17.26 9.70
C GLY A 59 -12.59 17.60 8.85
N PRO A 60 -12.51 18.63 7.99
CA PRO A 60 -13.60 18.95 7.07
C PRO A 60 -13.89 17.75 6.17
N LYS A 61 -15.18 17.54 5.85
CA LYS A 61 -15.54 16.53 4.85
C LYS A 61 -14.88 16.89 3.52
N GLN A 62 -14.35 15.88 2.85
CA GLN A 62 -13.77 16.04 1.53
C GLN A 62 -14.84 16.45 0.50
N ASN A 63 -14.39 17.00 -0.63
CA ASN A 63 -15.29 17.28 -1.75
C ASN A 63 -15.90 15.98 -2.28
N THR A 64 -17.06 16.06 -2.94
CA THR A 64 -17.67 14.88 -3.55
C THR A 64 -16.72 14.26 -4.59
N GLY A 65 -16.35 13.00 -4.39
CA GLY A 65 -15.43 12.26 -5.27
C GLY A 65 -13.96 12.31 -4.82
N GLU A 66 -13.63 13.11 -3.81
CA GLU A 66 -12.33 13.13 -3.15
C GLU A 66 -12.32 12.12 -2.00
N SER A 67 -11.19 11.43 -1.82
CA SER A 67 -11.07 10.36 -0.82
C SER A 67 -9.66 10.26 -0.27
N ASN A 68 -9.56 10.16 1.05
CA ASN A 68 -8.32 9.87 1.78
C ASN A 68 -8.39 8.47 2.40
N ILE A 69 -7.52 7.57 1.95
CA ILE A 69 -7.44 6.18 2.42
C ILE A 69 -6.13 5.97 3.17
N LEU A 70 -6.19 5.62 4.46
CA LEU A 70 -5.02 5.25 5.23
C LEU A 70 -4.71 3.75 5.07
N ILE A 71 -3.54 3.42 4.53
CA ILE A 71 -3.01 2.06 4.49
C ILE A 71 -2.16 1.82 5.75
N MET A 72 -2.49 0.75 6.49
CA MET A 72 -1.82 0.33 7.71
C MET A 72 -1.27 -1.09 7.54
N GLY A 73 0.05 -1.24 7.48
CA GLY A 73 0.69 -2.55 7.45
C GLY A 73 1.18 -2.95 8.84
N LEU A 74 0.61 -4.02 9.38
CA LEU A 74 0.96 -4.53 10.71
C LEU A 74 2.07 -5.58 10.61
N ASP A 75 2.96 -5.57 11.61
CA ASP A 75 3.90 -6.68 11.85
C ASP A 75 3.29 -7.76 12.75
N SER A 76 1.96 -7.92 12.67
CA SER A 76 1.26 -8.94 13.43
C SER A 76 1.70 -10.32 12.97
N ARG A 77 1.89 -11.21 13.95
CA ARG A 77 2.15 -12.64 13.75
C ARG A 77 0.87 -13.47 13.82
N VAL A 78 -0.26 -12.80 13.61
CA VAL A 78 -1.60 -13.38 13.67
C VAL A 78 -2.48 -12.71 12.62
N ASP A 79 -3.53 -13.43 12.24
CA ASP A 79 -4.58 -12.94 11.34
C ASP A 79 -5.44 -11.85 12.02
N VAL A 80 -6.45 -11.32 11.31
CA VAL A 80 -7.34 -10.27 11.86
C VAL A 80 -8.21 -10.75 13.03
N ASN A 81 -8.28 -12.06 13.26
CA ASN A 81 -9.01 -12.70 14.34
C ASN A 81 -8.09 -13.15 15.49
N GLY A 82 -6.80 -12.82 15.46
CA GLY A 82 -5.84 -13.21 16.48
C GLY A 82 -5.36 -14.65 16.38
N LYS A 83 -5.62 -15.34 15.26
CA LYS A 83 -5.14 -16.72 15.06
C LYS A 83 -3.71 -16.71 14.51
N PRO A 84 -2.78 -17.51 15.07
CA PRO A 84 -1.43 -17.66 14.54
C PRO A 84 -1.42 -18.11 13.08
N PHE A 85 -0.41 -17.66 12.32
CA PHE A 85 -0.17 -18.16 10.97
C PHE A 85 0.32 -19.62 10.99
N PRO A 86 0.11 -20.38 9.90
CA PRO A 86 0.80 -21.66 9.70
C PRO A 86 2.32 -21.49 9.75
N GLN A 87 3.04 -22.48 10.31
CA GLN A 87 4.51 -22.43 10.42
C GLN A 87 5.21 -22.14 9.09
N ALA A 88 4.70 -22.73 8.00
CA ALA A 88 5.24 -22.49 6.67
C ALA A 88 5.24 -21.01 6.27
N ILE A 89 4.27 -20.21 6.73
CA ILE A 89 4.25 -18.77 6.46
C ILE A 89 5.35 -18.06 7.25
N TYR A 90 5.55 -18.37 8.53
CA TYR A 90 6.65 -17.80 9.32
C TYR A 90 8.03 -18.07 8.71
N ASP A 91 8.24 -19.30 8.24
CA ASP A 91 9.49 -19.71 7.60
C ASP A 91 9.76 -18.89 6.32
N GLN A 92 8.71 -18.66 5.51
CA GLN A 92 8.84 -17.94 4.24
C GLN A 92 9.07 -16.44 4.41
N ILE A 93 8.52 -15.85 5.48
CA ILE A 93 8.64 -14.42 5.75
C ILE A 93 9.79 -14.08 6.71
N HIS A 94 10.60 -15.09 7.07
CA HIS A 94 11.74 -14.98 8.00
C HIS A 94 11.33 -14.29 9.31
N ALA A 95 10.26 -14.83 9.90
CA ALA A 95 9.64 -14.31 11.11
C ALA A 95 9.61 -15.38 12.18
N GLU A 96 9.84 -14.98 13.42
CA GLU A 96 9.48 -15.76 14.60
C GLU A 96 7.95 -15.90 14.74
N ASP A 97 7.50 -16.80 15.62
CA ASP A 97 6.08 -17.12 15.78
C ASP A 97 5.27 -16.03 16.52
N ALA A 98 4.00 -16.34 16.83
CA ALA A 98 3.08 -15.42 17.48
C ALA A 98 3.51 -14.95 18.89
N SER A 99 4.49 -15.61 19.53
CA SER A 99 4.95 -15.25 20.88
C SER A 99 5.92 -14.06 20.94
N VAL A 100 6.53 -13.69 19.80
CA VAL A 100 7.55 -12.61 19.74
C VAL A 100 7.09 -11.42 18.87
N GLY A 101 5.80 -11.37 18.53
CA GLY A 101 5.19 -10.33 17.70
C GLY A 101 4.48 -9.21 18.49
N GLY A 102 4.33 -8.06 17.85
CA GLY A 102 3.53 -6.93 18.34
C GLY A 102 2.54 -6.43 17.28
N TYR A 103 1.75 -5.42 17.64
CA TYR A 103 0.72 -4.84 16.75
C TYR A 103 1.13 -3.49 16.13
N ASN A 104 2.43 -3.21 16.05
CA ASN A 104 2.91 -1.96 15.47
C ASN A 104 2.55 -1.84 13.99
N THR A 105 2.14 -0.64 13.58
CA THR A 105 1.86 -0.27 12.18
C THR A 105 3.18 0.12 11.49
N ASN A 106 3.98 -0.88 11.14
CA ASN A 106 5.28 -0.68 10.50
C ASN A 106 5.22 -0.07 9.09
N VAL A 107 4.02 0.01 8.48
CA VAL A 107 3.75 0.75 7.26
C VAL A 107 2.56 1.67 7.50
N LEU A 108 2.76 2.96 7.29
CA LEU A 108 1.70 3.97 7.30
C LEU A 108 1.79 4.77 5.99
N MET A 109 0.71 4.77 5.22
CA MET A 109 0.66 5.51 3.96
C MET A 109 -0.73 6.07 3.72
N LEU A 110 -0.83 7.39 3.55
CA LEU A 110 -2.07 8.05 3.15
C LEU A 110 -2.16 8.08 1.62
N ILE A 111 -3.21 7.52 1.04
CA ILE A 111 -3.54 7.66 -0.37
C ILE A 111 -4.62 8.74 -0.51
N HIS A 112 -4.26 9.84 -1.14
CA HIS A 112 -5.19 10.91 -1.49
C HIS A 112 -5.60 10.80 -2.96
N ILE A 113 -6.90 10.68 -3.20
CA ILE A 113 -7.52 10.61 -4.52
C ILE A 113 -8.36 11.89 -4.70
N PRO A 114 -8.00 12.79 -5.64
CA PRO A 114 -8.71 14.05 -5.80
C PRO A 114 -10.04 13.90 -6.57
N ALA A 115 -11.05 14.69 -6.19
CA ALA A 115 -12.39 14.66 -6.80
C ALA A 115 -12.43 14.91 -8.32
N ASN A 116 -11.48 15.69 -8.83
CA ASN A 116 -11.45 16.15 -10.22
C ASN A 116 -10.81 15.13 -11.19
N GLY A 117 -10.47 13.93 -10.72
CA GLY A 117 -9.75 12.93 -11.51
C GLY A 117 -8.28 13.30 -11.76
N GLY A 118 -7.75 14.27 -11.01
CA GLY A 118 -6.33 14.61 -11.00
C GLY A 118 -5.44 13.45 -10.56
N LYS A 119 -4.12 13.69 -10.57
CA LYS A 119 -3.15 12.68 -10.16
C LYS A 119 -3.24 12.46 -8.65
N ALA A 120 -3.41 11.21 -8.23
CA ALA A 120 -3.40 10.85 -6.82
C ALA A 120 -1.98 10.98 -6.22
N VAL A 121 -1.92 11.09 -4.90
CA VAL A 121 -0.66 11.08 -4.16
C VAL A 121 -0.70 10.06 -3.03
N GLY A 122 0.34 9.24 -2.94
CA GLY A 122 0.60 8.39 -1.78
C GLY A 122 1.65 9.04 -0.89
N ILE A 123 1.31 9.34 0.35
CA ILE A 123 2.17 9.99 1.33
C ILE A 123 2.59 8.93 2.36
N SER A 124 3.83 8.48 2.29
CA SER A 124 4.41 7.58 3.28
C SER A 124 4.79 8.35 4.53
N ILE A 125 4.38 7.82 5.69
CA ILE A 125 4.70 8.35 7.00
C ILE A 125 5.74 7.41 7.63
N PRO A 126 6.99 7.84 7.83
CA PRO A 126 7.99 7.00 8.46
C PRO A 126 7.53 6.53 9.85
N ARG A 127 7.65 5.22 10.08
CA ARG A 127 7.05 4.56 11.26
C ARG A 127 7.67 4.97 12.60
N ASP A 128 8.88 5.52 12.57
CA ASP A 128 9.69 5.88 13.73
C ASP A 128 9.62 7.40 14.03
N ASP A 129 8.75 8.14 13.33
CA ASP A 129 8.45 9.55 13.62
C ASP A 129 7.91 9.71 15.04
N TYR A 130 8.56 10.56 15.83
CA TYR A 130 8.23 10.80 17.23
C TYR A 130 7.16 11.89 17.35
N VAL A 131 5.93 11.47 17.66
CA VAL A 131 4.71 12.30 17.56
C VAL A 131 3.87 12.19 18.82
N ASP A 132 3.03 13.19 19.04
CA ASP A 132 2.07 13.19 20.15
C ASP A 132 0.92 12.21 19.84
N PHE A 133 0.43 11.51 20.86
CA PHE A 133 -0.72 10.61 20.79
C PHE A 133 -1.95 11.30 21.38
N PRO A 134 -2.91 11.76 20.55
CA PRO A 134 -3.99 12.64 21.02
C PRO A 134 -4.94 12.02 22.05
N ASP A 135 -5.04 10.68 22.06
CA ASP A 135 -5.88 9.94 23.00
C ASP A 135 -5.12 9.46 24.25
N ALA A 136 -3.81 9.72 24.32
CA ALA A 136 -2.90 9.25 25.35
C ALA A 136 -3.16 7.78 25.77
N PRO A 137 -3.14 6.81 24.83
CA PRO A 137 -3.52 5.44 25.12
C PRO A 137 -2.64 4.85 26.22
N GLY A 138 -3.28 4.32 27.28
CA GLY A 138 -2.56 3.81 28.45
C GLY A 138 -1.76 4.86 29.23
N GLY A 139 -2.05 6.15 29.02
CA GLY A 139 -1.31 7.27 29.61
C GLY A 139 -0.06 7.68 28.83
N VAL A 140 0.19 7.08 27.66
CA VAL A 140 1.34 7.43 26.80
C VAL A 140 0.97 8.61 25.92
N GLU A 141 1.50 9.80 26.24
CA GLU A 141 1.19 11.04 25.51
C GLU A 141 2.02 11.23 24.23
N LYS A 142 3.16 10.55 24.11
CA LYS A 142 4.09 10.70 22.99
C LYS A 142 4.88 9.43 22.75
N GLY A 143 5.12 9.10 21.49
CA GLY A 143 5.82 7.88 21.09
C GLY A 143 6.15 7.87 19.61
N LYS A 144 6.67 6.74 19.11
CA LYS A 144 6.82 6.56 17.66
C LYS A 144 5.44 6.34 17.06
N ILE A 145 5.13 6.96 15.93
CA ILE A 145 3.79 6.90 15.35
C ILE A 145 3.25 5.47 15.15
N LYS A 146 4.12 4.48 14.90
CA LYS A 146 3.74 3.06 14.78
C LYS A 146 3.19 2.43 16.07
N GLU A 147 3.52 2.99 17.23
CA GLU A 147 3.23 2.44 18.56
C GLU A 147 1.81 2.81 19.02
N ALA A 148 1.23 3.88 18.46
CA ALA A 148 -0.14 4.32 18.75
C ALA A 148 -1.18 3.19 18.64
N TYR A 149 -0.97 2.24 17.72
CA TYR A 149 -1.79 1.04 17.57
C TYR A 149 -1.62 0.09 18.77
N GLY A 150 -0.38 -0.31 19.05
CA GLY A 150 -0.06 -1.30 20.09
C GLY A 150 -0.47 -0.81 21.48
N ASP A 151 -0.20 0.45 21.79
CA ASP A 151 -0.52 1.05 23.07
C ASP A 151 -2.03 1.11 23.31
N ALA A 152 -2.79 1.54 22.31
CA ALA A 152 -4.25 1.57 22.39
C ALA A 152 -4.86 0.16 22.47
N MET A 153 -4.29 -0.80 21.74
CA MET A 153 -4.72 -2.19 21.84
C MET A 153 -4.49 -2.74 23.25
N ASN A 154 -3.31 -2.53 23.82
CA ASN A 154 -2.96 -3.01 25.15
C ASN A 154 -3.83 -2.37 26.23
N ALA A 155 -3.99 -1.05 26.19
CA ALA A 155 -4.84 -0.32 27.13
C ALA A 155 -6.31 -0.76 27.04
N SER A 156 -6.82 -0.97 25.82
CA SER A 156 -8.19 -1.45 25.62
C SER A 156 -8.37 -2.90 26.08
N LEU A 157 -7.42 -3.80 25.77
CA LEU A 157 -7.48 -5.20 26.20
C LEU A 157 -7.52 -5.28 27.72
N GLN A 158 -6.62 -4.59 28.41
CA GLN A 158 -6.58 -4.55 29.87
C GLN A 158 -7.94 -4.08 30.44
N GLY A 159 -8.44 -2.94 29.97
CA GLY A 159 -9.71 -2.40 30.46
C GLY A 159 -10.95 -3.26 30.15
N LEU A 160 -10.92 -4.06 29.08
CA LEU A 160 -12.00 -4.99 28.71
C LEU A 160 -11.92 -6.29 29.52
N SER A 161 -10.71 -6.81 29.74
CA SER A 161 -10.47 -7.96 30.60
C SER A 161 -10.89 -7.68 32.05
N ASP A 162 -10.59 -6.50 32.58
CA ASP A 162 -11.00 -6.08 33.93
C ASP A 162 -12.53 -6.03 34.09
N LYS A 163 -13.26 -5.79 32.98
CA LYS A 163 -14.72 -5.79 32.92
C LYS A 163 -15.33 -7.17 32.65
N GLY A 164 -14.50 -8.21 32.50
CA GLY A 164 -14.95 -9.59 32.24
C GLY A 164 -15.53 -9.79 30.84
N VAL A 165 -15.15 -8.95 29.86
CA VAL A 165 -15.57 -9.15 28.46
C VAL A 165 -14.93 -10.44 27.92
N PRO A 166 -15.68 -11.30 27.20
CA PRO A 166 -15.12 -12.51 26.60
C PRO A 166 -13.91 -12.21 25.71
N GLU A 167 -12.88 -13.05 25.75
CA GLU A 167 -11.58 -12.80 25.12
C GLU A 167 -11.68 -12.45 23.63
N ALA A 168 -12.47 -13.19 22.85
CA ALA A 168 -12.64 -12.94 21.42
C ALA A 168 -13.30 -11.57 21.13
N ASP A 169 -14.27 -11.17 21.96
CA ASP A 169 -14.95 -9.88 21.83
C ASP A 169 -14.03 -8.75 22.30
N ALA A 170 -13.30 -8.96 23.40
CA ALA A 170 -12.33 -8.02 23.93
C ALA A 170 -11.23 -7.75 22.88
N TYR A 171 -10.76 -8.79 22.21
CA TYR A 171 -9.78 -8.69 21.13
C TYR A 171 -10.28 -7.80 19.98
N GLN A 172 -11.50 -8.03 19.48
CA GLN A 172 -12.04 -7.25 18.34
C GLN A 172 -12.34 -5.80 18.73
N GLN A 173 -12.82 -5.56 19.95
CA GLN A 173 -13.00 -4.21 20.47
C GLN A 173 -11.66 -3.48 20.62
N ALA A 174 -10.63 -4.16 21.14
CA ALA A 174 -9.30 -3.58 21.26
C ALA A 174 -8.63 -3.31 19.91
N ARG A 175 -8.80 -4.18 18.90
CA ARG A 175 -8.37 -3.91 17.51
C ARG A 175 -9.07 -2.68 16.95
N THR A 176 -10.35 -2.49 17.25
CA THR A 176 -11.10 -1.30 16.82
C THR A 176 -10.54 -0.03 17.49
N ALA A 177 -10.30 -0.05 18.80
CA ALA A 177 -9.68 1.07 19.51
C ALA A 177 -8.29 1.41 18.97
N ALA A 178 -7.49 0.39 18.64
CA ALA A 178 -6.16 0.55 18.09
C ALA A 178 -6.13 1.21 16.71
N ARG A 179 -7.04 0.80 15.81
CA ARG A 179 -7.24 1.45 14.51
C ARG A 179 -7.64 2.91 14.68
N GLN A 180 -8.57 3.19 15.58
CA GLN A 180 -9.06 4.55 15.85
C GLN A 180 -7.93 5.45 16.39
N SER A 181 -7.14 4.96 17.35
CA SER A 181 -5.96 5.66 17.87
C SER A 181 -4.95 5.98 16.77
N THR A 182 -4.65 5.01 15.89
CA THR A 182 -3.73 5.22 14.76
C THR A 182 -4.27 6.26 13.78
N ILE A 183 -5.54 6.14 13.40
CA ILE A 183 -6.21 7.07 12.48
C ILE A 183 -6.19 8.49 13.05
N LYS A 184 -6.54 8.65 14.33
CA LYS A 184 -6.55 9.97 14.99
C LYS A 184 -5.14 10.56 15.07
N THR A 185 -4.16 9.77 15.49
CA THR A 185 -2.74 10.18 15.58
C THR A 185 -2.24 10.64 14.22
N VAL A 186 -2.46 9.86 13.16
CA VAL A 186 -2.08 10.24 11.79
C VAL A 186 -2.82 11.49 11.33
N SER A 187 -4.14 11.57 11.56
CA SER A 187 -4.95 12.73 11.15
C SER A 187 -4.43 14.02 11.77
N GLU A 188 -4.18 14.05 13.08
CA GLU A 188 -3.69 15.23 13.79
C GLU A 188 -2.23 15.57 13.48
N PHE A 189 -1.38 14.55 13.30
CA PHE A 189 0.01 14.73 12.85
C PHE A 189 0.05 15.44 11.49
N LEU A 190 -0.81 15.02 10.56
CA LEU A 190 -0.93 15.61 9.22
C LEU A 190 -1.71 16.93 9.17
N GLY A 191 -2.09 17.51 10.32
CA GLY A 191 -2.75 18.82 10.39
C GLY A 191 -4.27 18.75 10.29
N GLY A 192 -4.88 17.68 10.78
CA GLY A 192 -6.33 17.49 10.78
C GLY A 192 -6.87 16.95 9.45
N VAL A 193 -6.03 16.30 8.65
CA VAL A 193 -6.45 15.66 7.40
C VAL A 193 -7.47 14.58 7.74
N ARG A 194 -8.70 14.74 7.25
CA ARG A 194 -9.76 13.75 7.41
C ARG A 194 -9.38 12.48 6.65
N ILE A 195 -9.32 11.36 7.36
CA ILE A 195 -9.20 10.01 6.81
C ILE A 195 -10.62 9.48 6.62
N ASP A 196 -10.99 9.21 5.37
CA ASP A 196 -12.34 8.73 5.03
C ASP A 196 -12.44 7.21 5.16
N HIS A 197 -11.34 6.53 4.82
CA HIS A 197 -11.27 5.08 4.79
C HIS A 197 -9.94 4.57 5.32
N PHE A 198 -9.89 3.31 5.72
CA PHE A 198 -8.63 2.63 5.98
C PHE A 198 -8.60 1.23 5.39
N VAL A 199 -7.38 0.77 5.11
CA VAL A 199 -7.10 -0.64 4.79
C VAL A 199 -5.95 -1.09 5.68
N GLU A 200 -6.24 -2.03 6.55
CA GLU A 200 -5.30 -2.67 7.44
C GLU A 200 -4.91 -4.02 6.86
N VAL A 201 -3.61 -4.28 6.72
CA VAL A 201 -3.06 -5.52 6.17
C VAL A 201 -2.12 -6.17 7.18
N THR A 202 -2.27 -7.48 7.40
CA THR A 202 -1.30 -8.24 8.20
C THR A 202 -0.05 -8.54 7.37
N MET A 203 1.02 -8.99 8.03
CA MET A 203 2.22 -9.45 7.36
C MET A 203 1.95 -10.66 6.45
N ALA A 204 1.04 -11.56 6.83
CA ALA A 204 0.66 -12.71 6.00
C ALA A 204 -0.10 -12.28 4.74
N ALA A 205 -1.01 -11.30 4.84
CA ALA A 205 -1.70 -10.75 3.67
C ALA A 205 -0.72 -10.32 2.59
N PHE A 206 0.35 -9.63 2.97
CA PHE A 206 1.36 -9.21 2.00
C PHE A 206 2.00 -10.42 1.29
N TYR A 207 2.46 -11.42 2.04
CA TYR A 207 3.08 -12.62 1.48
C TYR A 207 2.13 -13.38 0.56
N GLU A 208 0.89 -13.64 0.99
CA GLU A 208 -0.07 -14.42 0.23
C GLU A 208 -0.56 -13.66 -1.04
N VAL A 209 -0.69 -12.33 -0.97
CA VAL A 209 -0.93 -11.50 -2.18
C VAL A 209 0.25 -11.64 -3.15
N ALA A 210 1.49 -11.52 -2.66
CA ALA A 210 2.68 -11.69 -3.49
C ALA A 210 2.72 -13.11 -4.11
N GLU A 211 2.37 -14.13 -3.35
CA GLU A 211 2.31 -15.53 -3.80
C GLU A 211 1.26 -15.73 -4.91
N ALA A 212 0.09 -15.11 -4.81
CA ALA A 212 -0.97 -15.23 -5.80
C ALA A 212 -0.57 -14.62 -7.15
N VAL A 213 0.27 -13.59 -7.15
CA VAL A 213 0.60 -12.81 -8.35
C VAL A 213 2.06 -12.93 -8.80
N GLN A 214 2.90 -13.66 -8.08
CA GLN A 214 4.31 -13.85 -8.43
C GLN A 214 4.51 -14.36 -9.87
N PRO A 215 5.66 -14.07 -10.50
CA PRO A 215 6.76 -13.23 -10.00
C PRO A 215 6.45 -11.73 -10.06
N ILE A 216 7.03 -10.98 -9.10
CA ILE A 216 6.95 -9.51 -9.01
C ILE A 216 8.27 -8.91 -9.49
N THR A 217 8.20 -7.98 -10.44
CA THR A 217 9.39 -7.30 -10.95
C THR A 217 9.78 -6.13 -10.06
N VAL A 218 11.02 -6.08 -9.60
CA VAL A 218 11.61 -4.94 -8.88
C VAL A 218 12.90 -4.49 -9.57
N CYS A 219 13.44 -3.35 -9.17
CA CYS A 219 14.75 -2.90 -9.62
C CYS A 219 15.54 -2.34 -8.44
N LEU A 220 16.82 -2.72 -8.34
CA LEU A 220 17.76 -2.16 -7.38
C LEU A 220 18.87 -1.36 -8.08
N ASN A 221 19.30 -0.25 -7.49
CA ASN A 221 20.43 0.51 -8.04
C ASN A 221 21.79 -0.11 -7.64
N HIS A 222 21.84 -0.77 -6.48
CA HIS A 222 23.01 -1.48 -5.95
C HIS A 222 22.61 -2.89 -5.50
N ALA A 223 23.57 -3.82 -5.47
CA ALA A 223 23.35 -5.12 -4.88
C ALA A 223 23.26 -4.96 -3.35
N THR A 224 22.42 -5.75 -2.69
CA THR A 224 22.21 -5.66 -1.25
C THR A 224 21.94 -7.03 -0.66
N ALA A 225 22.33 -7.25 0.60
CA ALA A 225 22.01 -8.49 1.31
C ALA A 225 21.80 -8.26 2.81
N ASP A 226 20.87 -8.99 3.41
CA ASP A 226 20.50 -8.87 4.83
C ASP A 226 20.14 -10.25 5.39
N THR A 227 21.03 -10.82 6.19
CA THR A 227 20.83 -12.14 6.81
C THR A 227 19.63 -12.19 7.76
N PHE A 228 19.14 -11.06 8.25
CA PHE A 228 17.98 -11.01 9.15
C PHE A 228 16.67 -11.07 8.37
N SER A 229 16.59 -10.43 7.19
CA SER A 229 15.39 -10.48 6.35
C SER A 229 15.42 -11.62 5.33
N GLY A 230 16.59 -12.22 5.08
CA GLY A 230 16.83 -13.16 4.00
C GLY A 230 17.06 -12.50 2.64
N ALA A 231 17.36 -11.19 2.61
CA ALA A 231 17.63 -10.48 1.37
C ALA A 231 18.99 -10.90 0.80
N ASP A 232 19.02 -11.19 -0.49
CA ASP A 232 20.22 -11.41 -1.31
C ASP A 232 19.86 -11.07 -2.75
N PHE A 233 20.19 -9.85 -3.16
CA PHE A 233 19.71 -9.28 -4.40
C PHE A 233 20.84 -8.64 -5.21
N PRO A 234 21.00 -9.01 -6.50
CA PRO A 234 21.85 -8.26 -7.41
C PRO A 234 21.27 -6.87 -7.72
N ALA A 235 22.13 -5.98 -8.20
CA ALA A 235 21.70 -4.73 -8.81
C ALA A 235 20.96 -4.98 -10.13
N GLY A 236 20.06 -4.06 -10.49
CA GLY A 236 19.30 -4.06 -11.73
C GLY A 236 17.88 -4.61 -11.59
N VAL A 237 17.21 -4.77 -12.73
CA VAL A 237 15.85 -5.29 -12.80
C VAL A 237 15.86 -6.80 -12.57
N GLN A 238 14.98 -7.26 -11.69
CA GLN A 238 14.87 -8.67 -11.31
C GLN A 238 13.44 -9.07 -10.99
N GLN A 239 13.20 -10.38 -10.89
CA GLN A 239 11.91 -10.96 -10.57
C GLN A 239 12.00 -11.68 -9.23
N LEU A 240 11.10 -11.32 -8.31
CA LEU A 240 11.01 -11.88 -6.98
C LEU A 240 9.83 -12.84 -6.87
N ASN A 241 10.06 -13.97 -6.21
CA ASN A 241 8.97 -14.79 -5.66
C ASN A 241 8.39 -14.14 -4.38
N ALA A 242 7.40 -14.78 -3.76
CA ALA A 242 6.75 -14.24 -2.56
C ALA A 242 7.70 -14.05 -1.37
N ALA A 243 8.56 -15.04 -1.06
CA ALA A 243 9.50 -14.96 0.05
C ALA A 243 10.58 -13.88 -0.18
N GLN A 244 11.10 -13.81 -1.40
CA GLN A 244 12.02 -12.74 -1.82
C GLN A 244 11.36 -11.36 -1.75
N SER A 245 10.07 -11.25 -2.09
CA SER A 245 9.32 -10.01 -1.97
C SER A 245 9.23 -9.53 -0.51
N MET A 246 9.04 -10.47 0.43
CA MET A 246 9.06 -10.18 1.86
C MET A 246 10.44 -9.73 2.32
N ALA A 247 11.49 -10.44 1.92
CA ALA A 247 12.87 -10.08 2.23
C ALA A 247 13.23 -8.67 1.72
N PHE A 248 12.77 -8.33 0.52
CA PHE A 248 12.96 -7.02 -0.11
C PHE A 248 12.32 -5.88 0.70
N VAL A 249 11.04 -6.00 1.09
CA VAL A 249 10.37 -4.91 1.84
C VAL A 249 10.69 -4.88 3.33
N ARG A 250 11.25 -5.96 3.89
CA ARG A 250 11.66 -6.05 5.30
C ARG A 250 13.13 -5.72 5.52
N GLN A 251 13.96 -5.66 4.48
CA GLN A 251 15.37 -5.34 4.58
C GLN A 251 15.61 -4.00 5.29
N ARG A 252 16.49 -4.03 6.28
CA ARG A 252 16.86 -2.85 7.08
C ARG A 252 18.36 -2.61 7.11
N ARG A 253 19.16 -3.59 6.68
CA ARG A 253 20.62 -3.58 6.80
C ARG A 253 21.25 -4.04 5.50
N ASP A 254 22.49 -3.64 5.30
CA ASP A 254 23.39 -4.37 4.41
C ASP A 254 24.40 -5.12 5.28
N THR A 255 24.44 -6.44 5.14
CA THR A 255 25.31 -7.33 5.92
C THR A 255 26.57 -7.74 5.15
N THR A 256 26.73 -7.27 3.91
CA THR A 256 27.83 -7.64 3.02
C THR A 256 28.85 -6.55 2.79
N SER A 257 28.49 -5.28 3.00
CA SER A 257 29.40 -4.15 2.87
C SER A 257 29.20 -3.17 4.02
N SER A 258 30.30 -2.68 4.59
CA SER A 258 30.32 -1.52 5.49
C SER A 258 30.37 -0.17 4.76
N ASP A 259 30.40 -0.20 3.43
CA ASP A 259 30.49 1.00 2.59
C ASP A 259 29.13 1.71 2.49
N PHE A 260 28.04 1.03 2.88
CA PHE A 260 26.66 1.52 2.77
C PHE A 260 25.90 1.29 4.07
N GLU A 261 25.20 2.32 4.55
CA GLU A 261 24.25 2.19 5.66
C GLU A 261 22.81 2.34 5.13
N LEU A 262 21.97 1.35 5.40
CA LEU A 262 20.54 1.42 5.12
C LEU A 262 19.81 1.99 6.33
N THR A 263 18.87 2.87 6.05
CA THR A 263 17.97 3.49 7.02
C THR A 263 16.55 2.96 6.89
N ASP A 264 15.69 3.32 7.85
CA ASP A 264 14.26 3.00 7.76
C ASP A 264 13.57 3.72 6.58
N LEU A 265 14.14 4.83 6.11
CA LEU A 265 13.66 5.57 4.93
C LEU A 265 13.89 4.78 3.64
N ASP A 266 15.01 4.05 3.54
CA ASP A 266 15.28 3.15 2.40
C ASP A 266 14.29 1.97 2.39
N ARG A 267 13.92 1.46 3.56
CA ARG A 267 12.84 0.46 3.66
C ARG A 267 11.50 1.04 3.19
N THR A 268 11.16 2.26 3.61
CA THR A 268 9.96 2.96 3.15
C THR A 268 9.97 3.11 1.62
N ARG A 269 11.12 3.41 1.04
CA ARG A 269 11.31 3.52 -0.42
C ARG A 269 11.09 2.18 -1.13
N ARG A 270 11.64 1.08 -0.61
CA ARG A 270 11.37 -0.28 -1.13
C ARG A 270 9.89 -0.66 -1.03
N GLN A 271 9.20 -0.29 0.04
CA GLN A 271 7.77 -0.53 0.19
C GLN A 271 6.94 0.22 -0.87
N GLN A 272 7.25 1.49 -1.12
CA GLN A 272 6.62 2.26 -2.20
C GLN A 272 6.88 1.60 -3.57
N ALA A 273 8.14 1.26 -3.86
CA ALA A 273 8.51 0.58 -5.10
C ALA A 273 7.77 -0.75 -5.28
N PHE A 274 7.62 -1.53 -4.20
CA PHE A 274 6.87 -2.76 -4.22
C PHE A 274 5.39 -2.53 -4.54
N ILE A 275 4.74 -1.53 -3.91
CA ILE A 275 3.34 -1.19 -4.20
C ILE A 275 3.18 -0.80 -5.67
N VAL A 276 4.12 -0.03 -6.23
CA VAL A 276 4.13 0.31 -7.66
C VAL A 276 4.29 -0.94 -8.53
N SER A 277 5.24 -1.81 -8.21
CA SER A 277 5.49 -3.07 -8.91
C SER A 277 4.30 -4.02 -8.86
N LEU A 278 3.65 -4.13 -7.71
CA LEU A 278 2.43 -4.91 -7.51
C LEU A 278 1.30 -4.35 -8.37
N ALA A 279 1.11 -3.03 -8.38
CA ALA A 279 0.10 -2.38 -9.21
C ALA A 279 0.34 -2.62 -10.72
N VAL A 280 1.60 -2.53 -11.17
CA VAL A 280 2.01 -2.88 -12.54
C VAL A 280 1.70 -4.35 -12.84
N LYS A 281 1.96 -5.26 -11.89
CA LYS A 281 1.69 -6.69 -12.04
C LYS A 281 0.19 -7.01 -12.13
N LEU A 282 -0.62 -6.39 -11.27
CA LEU A 282 -2.06 -6.56 -11.26
C LEU A 282 -2.70 -6.05 -12.56
N ARG A 283 -2.18 -4.94 -13.12
CA ARG A 283 -2.64 -4.40 -14.41
C ARG A 283 -2.46 -5.30 -15.61
N GLN A 284 -1.46 -6.18 -15.58
CA GLN A 284 -1.28 -7.13 -16.67
C GLN A 284 -2.55 -7.97 -16.75
N ALA A 285 -3.27 -7.85 -17.87
CA ALA A 285 -4.67 -8.26 -18.05
C ALA A 285 -4.98 -9.69 -17.58
N SER A 286 -3.96 -10.54 -17.51
CA SER A 286 -4.02 -11.91 -17.02
C SER A 286 -4.52 -12.05 -15.57
N THR A 287 -4.31 -11.08 -14.66
CA THR A 287 -4.71 -11.26 -13.24
C THR A 287 -6.22 -11.11 -13.05
N PHE A 288 -6.82 -10.07 -13.64
CA PHE A 288 -8.26 -9.81 -13.51
C PHE A 288 -9.13 -10.78 -14.33
N THR A 289 -8.54 -11.46 -15.32
CA THR A 289 -9.21 -12.53 -16.06
C THR A 289 -8.94 -13.93 -15.50
N ASP A 290 -8.02 -14.06 -14.55
CA ASP A 290 -7.70 -15.32 -13.87
C ASP A 290 -8.58 -15.48 -12.64
N PHE A 291 -9.63 -16.28 -12.81
CA PHE A 291 -10.60 -16.54 -11.76
C PHE A 291 -9.98 -17.20 -10.51
N GLY A 292 -9.00 -18.08 -10.68
CA GLY A 292 -8.34 -18.75 -9.56
C GLY A 292 -7.52 -17.78 -8.71
N LYS A 293 -6.81 -16.84 -9.36
CA LYS A 293 -6.08 -15.77 -8.65
C LYS A 293 -7.02 -14.81 -7.94
N LEU A 294 -8.11 -14.41 -8.59
CA LEU A 294 -9.09 -13.52 -7.98
C LEU A 294 -9.68 -14.13 -6.71
N GLN A 295 -10.06 -15.42 -6.74
CA GLN A 295 -10.58 -16.11 -5.56
C GLN A 295 -9.54 -16.16 -4.44
N LYS A 296 -8.28 -16.47 -4.75
CA LYS A 296 -7.20 -16.45 -3.74
C LYS A 296 -7.05 -15.08 -3.10
N LEU A 297 -7.05 -14.00 -3.89
CA LEU A 297 -6.95 -12.63 -3.36
C LEU A 297 -8.13 -12.28 -2.45
N ILE A 298 -9.34 -12.73 -2.78
CA ILE A 298 -10.52 -12.57 -1.92
C ILE A 298 -10.35 -13.36 -0.62
N ASP A 299 -9.88 -14.61 -0.69
CA ASP A 299 -9.66 -15.45 0.49
C ASP A 299 -8.62 -14.83 1.45
N VAL A 300 -7.53 -14.27 0.90
CA VAL A 300 -6.53 -13.50 1.66
C VAL A 300 -7.18 -12.27 2.30
N ALA A 301 -7.96 -11.49 1.55
CA ALA A 301 -8.62 -10.31 2.09
C ALA A 301 -9.58 -10.65 3.25
N LYS A 302 -10.33 -11.76 3.14
CA LYS A 302 -11.25 -12.21 4.22
C LYS A 302 -10.51 -12.60 5.50
N LYS A 303 -9.30 -13.13 5.37
CA LYS A 303 -8.52 -13.65 6.49
C LYS A 303 -7.60 -12.62 7.12
N ASP A 304 -6.98 -11.78 6.31
CA ASP A 304 -5.79 -11.02 6.69
C ASP A 304 -5.89 -9.52 6.39
N VAL A 305 -7.08 -9.04 5.99
CA VAL A 305 -7.35 -7.61 5.77
C VAL A 305 -8.54 -7.16 6.60
N ALA A 306 -8.42 -5.96 7.18
CA ALA A 306 -9.54 -5.24 7.76
C ALA A 306 -9.70 -3.88 7.07
N MET A 307 -10.93 -3.39 6.96
CA MET A 307 -11.24 -2.10 6.35
C MET A 307 -12.43 -1.48 7.07
N ASP A 308 -12.73 -0.22 6.78
CA ASP A 308 -13.85 0.45 7.41
C ASP A 308 -15.21 -0.03 6.91
N ASP A 309 -16.25 0.25 7.70
CA ASP A 309 -17.63 -0.17 7.43
C ASP A 309 -18.18 0.42 6.12
N ASP A 310 -17.72 1.61 5.73
CA ASP A 310 -18.28 2.39 4.61
C ASP A 310 -17.49 2.23 3.29
N LEU A 311 -16.35 1.52 3.29
CA LEU A 311 -15.57 1.27 2.08
C LEU A 311 -16.30 0.29 1.14
N ASP A 312 -16.80 0.83 0.03
CA ASP A 312 -17.41 0.06 -1.05
C ASP A 312 -16.34 -0.67 -1.89
N LEU A 313 -16.37 -2.00 -1.87
CA LEU A 313 -15.34 -2.84 -2.51
C LEU A 313 -15.27 -2.64 -4.02
N LEU A 314 -16.41 -2.40 -4.67
CA LEU A 314 -16.46 -2.24 -6.13
C LEU A 314 -15.83 -0.90 -6.54
N SER A 315 -16.20 0.18 -5.87
CA SER A 315 -15.65 1.51 -6.08
C SER A 315 -14.15 1.53 -5.74
N PHE A 316 -13.75 0.88 -4.64
CA PHE A 316 -12.34 0.72 -4.27
C PHE A 316 -11.55 -0.05 -5.34
N ALA A 317 -12.07 -1.16 -5.86
CA ALA A 317 -11.41 -1.92 -6.93
C ALA A 317 -11.24 -1.09 -8.22
N GLN A 318 -12.26 -0.29 -8.59
CA GLN A 318 -12.19 0.62 -9.74
C GLN A 318 -11.14 1.72 -9.53
N GLN A 319 -11.08 2.31 -8.33
CA GLN A 319 -10.07 3.29 -7.96
C GLN A 319 -8.67 2.68 -8.00
N ALA A 320 -8.47 1.50 -7.38
CA ALA A 320 -7.19 0.79 -7.39
C ALA A 320 -6.71 0.49 -8.82
N GLN A 321 -7.62 0.07 -9.72
CA GLN A 321 -7.30 -0.15 -11.13
C GLN A 321 -6.86 1.14 -11.84
N SER A 322 -7.52 2.27 -11.56
CA SER A 322 -7.15 3.59 -12.09
C SER A 322 -5.78 4.05 -11.59
N LEU A 323 -5.51 3.92 -10.28
CA LEU A 323 -4.23 4.27 -9.66
C LEU A 323 -3.08 3.44 -10.22
N ALA A 324 -3.28 2.13 -10.34
CA ALA A 324 -2.31 1.24 -10.97
C ALA A 324 -1.97 1.69 -12.39
N GLY A 325 -2.91 2.37 -13.06
CA GLY A 325 -2.82 2.95 -14.40
C GLY A 325 -1.63 3.88 -14.65
N GLY A 326 -0.96 4.35 -13.59
CA GLY A 326 0.09 5.35 -13.64
C GLY A 326 -0.34 6.71 -13.08
N ASN A 327 -1.55 6.80 -12.51
CA ASN A 327 -2.15 8.05 -12.04
C ASN A 327 -1.89 8.31 -10.54
N ILE A 328 -0.73 7.90 -10.03
CA ILE A 328 -0.31 8.16 -8.65
C ILE A 328 1.20 8.48 -8.57
N SER A 329 1.57 9.38 -7.67
CA SER A 329 2.97 9.57 -7.22
C SER A 329 3.10 9.31 -5.73
N PHE A 330 4.24 8.76 -5.30
CA PHE A 330 4.54 8.50 -3.91
C PHE A 330 5.59 9.48 -3.39
N VAL A 331 5.36 10.02 -2.20
CA VAL A 331 6.25 10.94 -1.49
C VAL A 331 6.45 10.40 -0.08
N THR A 332 7.68 10.49 0.44
CA THR A 332 7.96 10.19 1.85
C THR A 332 8.02 11.50 2.62
N LEU A 333 7.34 11.58 3.76
CA LEU A 333 7.44 12.76 4.62
C LEU A 333 8.87 12.93 5.15
N PRO A 334 9.36 14.17 5.24
CA PRO A 334 10.70 14.45 5.69
C PRO A 334 10.83 14.21 7.19
N ILE A 335 12.05 13.83 7.58
CA ILE A 335 12.50 13.89 8.97
C ILE A 335 13.47 15.07 9.11
N ASP A 336 13.57 15.65 10.30
CA ASP A 336 14.58 16.65 10.61
C ASP A 336 15.94 15.97 10.87
N HIS A 337 15.98 15.03 11.81
CA HIS A 337 17.16 14.21 12.09
C HIS A 337 16.80 12.92 12.84
N PHE A 338 17.76 12.00 12.94
CA PHE A 338 17.67 10.82 13.82
C PHE A 338 18.14 11.18 15.22
N ASP A 339 17.45 10.68 16.25
CA ASP A 339 17.83 10.87 17.66
C ASP A 339 17.50 9.62 18.50
N THR A 340 17.83 9.64 19.79
CA THR A 340 17.48 8.61 20.75
C THR A 340 16.66 9.20 21.90
N VAL A 341 15.44 8.70 22.08
CA VAL A 341 14.56 9.05 23.21
C VAL A 341 14.29 7.80 24.04
N ASP A 342 14.51 7.90 25.36
CA ASP A 342 14.35 6.79 26.30
C ASP A 342 15.08 5.50 25.88
N GLY A 343 16.26 5.65 25.28
CA GLY A 343 17.09 4.54 24.81
C GLY A 343 16.61 3.89 23.52
N GLN A 344 15.66 4.49 22.80
CA GLN A 344 15.19 4.01 21.51
C GLN A 344 15.47 5.01 20.38
N ASP A 345 15.86 4.50 19.22
CA ASP A 345 16.04 5.33 18.01
C ASP A 345 14.70 5.87 17.50
N VAL A 346 14.65 7.17 17.23
CA VAL A 346 13.48 7.90 16.74
C VAL A 346 13.86 8.80 15.57
N ASN A 347 12.86 9.19 14.77
CA ASN A 347 12.98 10.32 13.87
C ASN A 347 12.38 11.56 14.55
N ILE A 348 13.18 12.62 14.67
CA ILE A 348 12.68 13.94 15.03
C ILE A 348 12.15 14.61 13.77
N VAL A 349 10.99 15.28 13.89
CA VAL A 349 10.25 15.83 12.76
C VAL A 349 9.85 17.28 13.01
N ASP A 350 9.87 18.10 11.96
CA ASP A 350 9.23 19.42 11.95
C ASP A 350 7.76 19.26 11.55
N VAL A 351 6.89 19.27 12.55
CA VAL A 351 5.44 19.06 12.37
C VAL A 351 4.81 20.15 11.51
N ASP A 352 5.26 21.40 11.62
CA ASP A 352 4.68 22.51 10.83
C ASP A 352 5.11 22.42 9.36
N ALA A 353 6.37 22.05 9.09
CA ALA A 353 6.85 21.79 7.74
C ALA A 353 6.10 20.60 7.09
N ILE A 354 5.89 19.51 7.85
CA ILE A 354 5.10 18.36 7.38
C ILE A 354 3.68 18.78 7.03
N ARG A 355 3.00 19.52 7.91
CA ARG A 355 1.62 19.99 7.67
C ARG A 355 1.52 20.89 6.46
N ALA A 356 2.48 21.80 6.26
CA ALA A 356 2.54 22.64 5.08
C ALA A 356 2.73 21.81 3.79
N GLN A 357 3.66 20.86 3.80
CA GLN A 357 3.89 19.98 2.66
C GLN A 357 2.66 19.13 2.34
N VAL A 358 2.01 18.55 3.35
CA VAL A 358 0.78 17.76 3.18
C VAL A 358 -0.34 18.64 2.61
N HIS A 359 -0.54 19.85 3.13
CA HIS A 359 -1.52 20.79 2.59
C HIS A 359 -1.31 21.02 1.09
N ASP A 360 -0.06 21.25 0.66
CA ASP A 360 0.27 21.50 -0.75
C ASP A 360 0.13 20.26 -1.64
N LEU A 361 0.41 19.07 -1.11
CA LEU A 361 0.22 17.81 -1.83
C LEU A 361 -1.26 17.48 -2.06
N LEU A 362 -2.13 17.83 -1.10
CA LEU A 362 -3.58 17.63 -1.18
C LEU A 362 -4.27 18.72 -1.99
N ASN A 363 -3.73 19.93 -1.99
CA ASN A 363 -4.28 21.09 -2.70
C ASN A 363 -3.28 21.65 -3.71
N PRO A 364 -2.87 20.86 -4.72
CA PRO A 364 -1.89 21.34 -5.67
C PRO A 364 -2.43 22.58 -6.37
N PRO A 365 -1.62 23.65 -6.52
CA PRO A 365 -2.06 24.86 -7.19
C PRO A 365 -2.58 24.50 -8.58
N THR A 366 -3.77 25.00 -8.91
CA THR A 366 -4.35 24.77 -10.23
C THR A 366 -3.36 25.29 -11.27
N ALA A 367 -2.86 24.40 -12.13
CA ALA A 367 -1.93 24.79 -13.18
C ALA A 367 -2.54 25.95 -13.97
N THR A 368 -1.97 27.15 -13.82
CA THR A 368 -2.29 28.25 -14.72
C THR A 368 -1.86 27.76 -16.09
N PRO A 369 -2.71 27.81 -17.13
CA PRO A 369 -2.32 27.33 -18.45
C PRO A 369 -1.08 28.12 -18.88
N THR A 370 0.07 27.46 -18.84
CA THR A 370 1.33 28.02 -19.33
C THR A 370 1.09 28.36 -20.78
N ALA A 371 1.04 29.66 -21.09
CA ALA A 371 1.02 30.14 -22.46
C ALA A 371 2.18 29.43 -23.21
N SER A 372 1.85 28.80 -24.34
CA SER A 372 2.84 28.10 -25.16
C SER A 372 4.06 28.98 -25.36
N PRO A 373 5.29 28.47 -25.15
CA PRO A 373 6.48 29.28 -25.40
C PRO A 373 6.49 29.65 -26.89
N THR A 374 6.47 30.95 -27.16
CA THR A 374 6.73 31.48 -28.49
C THR A 374 8.16 31.07 -28.86
N PRO A 375 8.41 30.52 -30.06
CA PRO A 375 9.75 30.06 -30.42
C PRO A 375 10.70 31.25 -30.47
N SER A 376 11.59 31.34 -29.48
CA SER A 376 12.68 32.32 -29.48
C SER A 376 13.87 31.74 -30.24
N ALA A 377 14.37 32.53 -31.18
CA ALA A 377 15.36 32.13 -32.18
C ALA A 377 16.70 31.69 -31.56
N SER A 378 17.35 30.73 -32.25
CA SER A 378 18.71 30.27 -32.01
C SER A 378 19.72 31.42 -31.94
N GLY A 379 20.47 31.47 -30.84
CA GLY A 379 21.73 32.21 -30.73
C GLY A 379 22.86 31.26 -30.36
N SER A 380 23.77 31.01 -31.31
CA SER A 380 25.00 30.26 -31.11
C SER A 380 25.98 30.98 -30.17
N GLY A 381 26.61 30.23 -29.27
CA GLY A 381 27.76 30.68 -28.48
C GLY A 381 28.53 29.49 -27.91
N SER A 382 29.73 29.23 -28.45
CA SER A 382 30.66 28.15 -28.12
C SER A 382 31.28 28.24 -26.70
N PRO A 383 31.90 27.16 -26.20
CA PRO A 383 32.32 27.01 -24.80
C PRO A 383 33.76 27.53 -24.55
N SER A 384 34.01 28.03 -23.34
CA SER A 384 35.36 28.31 -22.84
C SER A 384 35.69 27.45 -21.62
N SER A 385 36.73 26.64 -21.79
CA SER A 385 37.40 25.80 -20.79
C SER A 385 38.12 26.62 -19.71
N GLY A 386 38.18 26.09 -18.49
CA GLY A 386 39.03 26.62 -17.42
C GLY A 386 39.37 25.53 -16.38
N SER A 387 40.62 25.07 -16.42
CA SER A 387 41.21 24.08 -15.52
C SER A 387 41.46 24.61 -14.10
N GLY A 388 41.25 23.73 -13.11
CA GLY A 388 42.24 23.37 -12.08
C GLY A 388 42.45 24.31 -10.88
N SER A 389 42.13 23.81 -9.68
CA SER A 389 43.04 23.92 -8.54
C SER A 389 42.74 22.84 -7.50
N SER A 390 43.73 22.00 -7.27
CA SER A 390 43.87 21.05 -6.17
C SER A 390 44.07 21.78 -4.84
N GLY A 391 43.36 21.33 -3.81
CA GLY A 391 43.60 21.69 -2.41
C GLY A 391 43.33 20.47 -1.54
N SER A 392 44.38 19.95 -0.90
CA SER A 392 44.35 18.74 -0.08
C SER A 392 44.26 19.09 1.41
N SER A 393 43.62 18.18 2.15
CA SER A 393 43.78 17.87 3.57
C SER A 393 43.01 18.68 4.62
N GLY A 394 41.93 18.05 5.09
CA GLY A 394 41.31 18.23 6.40
C GLY A 394 40.40 17.03 6.66
N SER A 395 40.99 15.87 6.99
CA SER A 395 40.28 14.60 7.21
C SER A 395 39.48 14.63 8.51
N THR A 396 38.22 15.03 8.41
CA THR A 396 37.14 14.55 9.28
C THR A 396 36.62 13.25 8.65
N PRO A 397 36.27 12.18 9.39
CA PRO A 397 35.60 11.05 8.76
C PRO A 397 34.36 11.59 8.05
N ALA A 398 34.31 11.46 6.72
CA ALA A 398 33.11 11.79 5.98
C ALA A 398 32.00 10.88 6.50
N PRO A 399 30.77 11.39 6.75
CA PRO A 399 29.64 10.50 7.00
C PRO A 399 29.55 9.51 5.83
N HIS A 400 29.33 8.23 6.14
CA HIS A 400 29.08 7.20 5.13
C HIS A 400 28.02 7.71 4.15
N PRO A 401 28.15 7.48 2.83
CA PRO A 401 27.17 7.95 1.87
C PRO A 401 25.81 7.28 2.14
N VAL A 402 24.92 8.02 2.81
CA VAL A 402 23.53 7.62 3.03
C VAL A 402 22.82 7.69 1.67
N TYR A 403 22.12 6.61 1.30
CA TYR A 403 21.53 6.46 -0.03
C TYR A 403 20.41 7.47 -0.34
N THR A 404 19.81 8.07 0.68
CA THR A 404 18.40 8.52 0.62
C THR A 404 18.08 9.50 -0.51
N ASP A 405 17.57 8.96 -1.61
CA ASP A 405 16.68 9.64 -2.58
C ASP A 405 15.20 9.55 -2.12
N SER A 406 14.97 9.34 -0.83
CA SER A 406 13.63 9.21 -0.24
C SER A 406 12.77 10.46 -0.44
N SER A 407 13.40 11.61 -0.67
CA SER A 407 12.76 12.90 -0.93
C SER A 407 12.25 13.05 -2.38
N THR A 408 12.80 12.33 -3.35
CA THR A 408 12.33 12.42 -4.74
C THR A 408 11.06 11.60 -4.92
N PRO A 409 9.96 12.14 -5.49
CA PRO A 409 8.73 11.38 -5.66
C PRO A 409 8.90 10.16 -6.60
N LEU A 410 8.36 8.99 -6.23
CA LEU A 410 8.24 7.87 -7.18
C LEU A 410 6.99 8.05 -8.02
N GLN A 411 7.14 7.93 -9.34
CA GLN A 411 6.00 7.90 -10.26
C GLN A 411 5.55 6.46 -10.51
N SER A 412 4.24 6.23 -10.49
CA SER A 412 3.68 4.96 -10.95
C SER A 412 3.73 4.83 -12.47
N GLY A 413 3.62 3.59 -12.96
CA GLY A 413 3.54 3.28 -14.39
C GLY A 413 4.72 2.47 -14.93
N ASN A 414 5.89 2.55 -14.28
CA ASN A 414 7.05 1.69 -14.52
C ASN A 414 7.59 1.18 -13.19
N VAL A 415 8.38 0.09 -13.22
CA VAL A 415 9.08 -0.43 -12.05
C VAL A 415 10.21 0.53 -11.66
N PRO A 416 10.15 1.21 -10.51
CA PRO A 416 11.21 2.13 -10.11
C PRO A 416 12.44 1.37 -9.59
N CYS A 417 13.63 1.91 -9.83
CA CYS A 417 14.86 1.44 -9.21
C CYS A 417 15.08 2.17 -7.89
N VAL A 418 15.30 1.42 -6.81
CA VAL A 418 15.50 1.94 -5.45
C VAL A 418 16.75 1.31 -4.82
N ASN A 419 17.19 1.80 -3.67
CA ASN A 419 17.88 1.02 -2.66
C ASN A 419 17.31 1.38 -1.29
#